data_AF-A0A2C2UNI6-F1
#
_entry.id   AF-A0A2C2UNI6-F1
#
_cell.length_a   1.000
_cell.length_b   1.000
_cell.length_c   1.000
_cell.angle_alpha   90.00
_cell.angle_beta   90.00
_cell.angle_gamma   90.00
#
_symmetry.space_group_name_H-M   'P 1'
#
loop_
_entity.id
_entity.type
_entity.pdbx_description
1 polymer ?
#
loop_
_entity_poly.entity_id
_entity_poly.type
_entity_poly.pdbx_seq_one_letter_code
_entity_poly.pdbx_strand_id
1 'polypeptide(L)' 'MEEKEFALNDVVEMKKQHPCGTNRWKVIRMGMDVRIKCEGCGHSVLIPRREFSRKMKKILVKHEE' A
#
# COMPACT_ATOMS: atom_id res chain seq x y z
N MET A 1 -8.92 15.21 8.60
CA MET A 1 -8.41 13.88 8.18
C MET A 1 -7.31 14.18 7.19
N GLU A 2 -6.05 14.14 7.62
CA GLU A 2 -4.93 14.28 6.67
C GLU A 2 -5.03 13.13 5.65
N GLU A 3 -5.31 13.49 4.41
CA GLU A 3 -5.18 12.56 3.29
C GLU A 3 -3.70 12.24 3.18
N LYS A 4 -3.30 11.05 3.65
CA LYS A 4 -1.97 10.52 3.34
C LYS A 4 -1.89 10.43 1.82
N GLU A 5 -1.04 11.27 1.23
CA GLU A 5 -0.80 11.29 -0.21
C GLU A 5 0.12 10.13 -0.57
N PHE A 6 -0.40 9.16 -1.32
CA PHE A 6 0.36 8.05 -1.90
C PHE A 6 0.11 8.02 -3.40
N ALA A 7 1.14 7.67 -4.17
CA ALA A 7 1.15 7.64 -5.64
C ALA A 7 1.30 6.22 -6.20
N LEU A 8 1.02 6.06 -7.50
CA LEU A 8 1.18 4.78 -8.18
C LEU A 8 2.65 4.35 -8.06
N ASN A 9 2.89 3.06 -7.87
CA ASN A 9 4.21 2.46 -7.63
C ASN A 9 4.85 2.77 -6.27
N ASP A 10 4.23 3.57 -5.40
CA ASP A 10 4.71 3.76 -4.03
C ASP A 10 4.80 2.44 -3.27
N VAL A 11 5.83 2.31 -2.44
CA VAL A 11 5.96 1.20 -1.50
C VAL A 11 5.54 1.69 -0.13
N VAL A 12 4.47 1.09 0.40
CA VAL A 12 3.86 1.45 1.67
C VAL A 12 3.97 0.31 2.68
N GLU A 13 3.94 0.68 3.96
CA GLU A 13 3.85 -0.25 5.08
C GLU A 13 2.43 -0.23 5.67
N MET A 14 1.84 -1.41 5.83
CA MET A 14 0.55 -1.59 6.51
C MET A 14 0.74 -1.64 8.03
N LYS A 15 -0.28 -1.23 8.79
CA LYS A 15 -0.29 -1.36 10.26
C LYS A 15 -0.29 -2.82 10.71
N LYS A 16 -0.97 -3.70 9.96
CA LYS A 16 -0.94 -5.14 10.19
C LYS A 16 0.27 -5.74 9.50
N GLN A 17 1.00 -6.58 10.23
CA GLN A 17 2.08 -7.36 9.67
C GLN A 17 1.52 -8.40 8.70
N HIS A 18 2.11 -8.45 7.52
CA HIS A 18 1.89 -9.42 6.50
C HIS A 18 2.57 -10.75 6.88
N PRO A 19 1.90 -11.91 6.70
CA PRO A 19 2.41 -13.22 7.10
C PRO A 19 3.77 -13.61 6.51
N CYS A 20 4.20 -13.03 5.39
CA CYS A 20 5.52 -13.32 4.81
C CYS A 20 6.69 -12.60 5.52
N GLY A 21 6.42 -11.74 6.51
CA GLY A 21 7.43 -10.97 7.24
C GLY A 21 7.91 -9.69 6.55
N THR A 22 7.75 -9.56 5.23
CA THR A 22 8.34 -8.46 4.46
C THR A 22 7.58 -7.12 4.54
N ASN A 23 6.34 -7.05 5.04
CA ASN A 23 5.52 -5.83 5.30
C ASN A 23 5.50 -4.69 4.26
N ARG A 24 6.08 -4.91 3.08
CA ARG A 24 6.23 -3.95 2.00
C ARG A 24 5.21 -4.23 0.94
N TRP A 25 4.41 -3.22 0.64
CA TRP A 25 3.32 -3.30 -0.32
C TRP A 25 3.52 -2.23 -1.38
N LYS A 26 3.72 -2.65 -2.61
CA LYS A 26 3.77 -1.76 -3.76
C LYS A 26 2.36 -1.47 -4.26
N VAL A 27 2.01 -0.20 -4.46
CA VAL A 27 0.73 0.19 -5.05
C VAL A 27 0.80 -0.02 -6.55
N ILE A 28 0.01 -0.95 -7.07
CA ILE A 28 0.02 -1.32 -8.50
C ILE A 28 -1.18 -0.76 -9.27
N ARG A 29 -2.23 -0.34 -8.57
CA ARG A 29 -3.40 0.31 -9.18
C ARG A 29 -3.99 1.31 -8.21
N MET A 30 -4.35 2.49 -8.72
CA MET A 30 -5.14 3.50 -8.02
C MET A 30 -6.47 3.74 -8.70
N GLY A 31 -7.50 3.90 -7.89
CA GLY A 31 -8.87 4.18 -8.30
C GLY A 31 -9.77 4.29 -7.06
N MET A 32 -11.04 3.91 -7.19
CA MET A 32 -11.93 3.72 -6.03
C MET A 32 -11.40 2.62 -5.10
N ASP A 33 -10.88 1.55 -5.71
CA ASP A 33 -10.13 0.49 -5.05
C ASP A 33 -8.65 0.57 -5.38
N VAL A 34 -7.82 0.40 -4.35
CA VAL A 34 -6.38 0.36 -4.47
C VAL A 34 -5.95 -1.09 -4.50
N ARG A 35 -5.24 -1.50 -5.55
CA ARG A 35 -4.60 -2.82 -5.58
C ARG A 35 -3.16 -2.66 -5.14
N ILE A 36 -2.77 -3.44 -4.13
CA ILE A 36 -1.40 -3.48 -3.63
C ILE A 36 -0.81 -4.88 -3.79
N LYS A 37 0.48 -4.94 -4.06
CA LYS A 37 1.24 -6.18 -4.23
C LYS A 37 2.34 -6.26 -3.19
N CYS A 38 2.45 -7.37 -2.49
CA CYS A 38 3.54 -7.59 -1.55
C CYS A 38 4.85 -7.82 -2.33
N GLU A 39 5.90 -7.07 -2.00
CA GLU A 39 7.23 -7.19 -2.64
C GLU A 39 7.97 -8.46 -2.21
N GLY A 40 7.58 -9.09 -1.10
CA GLY A 40 8.22 -10.31 -0.60
C GLY A 40 7.67 -11.60 -1.21
N CYS A 41 6.35 -11.76 -1.26
CA CYS A 41 5.70 -12.99 -1.76
C CYS A 41 4.93 -12.81 -3.07
N GLY A 42 4.84 -11.58 -3.59
CA GLY A 42 4.09 -11.28 -4.81
C GLY A 42 2.57 -11.30 -4.68
N HIS A 43 2.01 -11.53 -3.48
CA HIS A 43 0.58 -11.58 -3.25
C HIS A 43 -0.08 -10.22 -3.49
N SER A 44 -1.17 -10.17 -4.27
CA SER A 44 -1.89 -8.94 -4.57
C SER A 44 -3.27 -8.93 -3.92
N VAL A 45 -3.61 -7.83 -3.25
CA VAL A 45 -4.93 -7.63 -2.62
C VAL A 45 -5.58 -6.36 -3.14
N LEU A 46 -6.91 -6.39 -3.25
CA LEU A 46 -7.74 -5.24 -3.57
C LEU A 46 -8.33 -4.69 -2.28
N ILE A 47 -8.15 -3.41 -2.00
CA ILE A 47 -8.65 -2.75 -0.79
C ILE A 47 -9.31 -1.43 -1.19
N PRO A 48 -10.52 -1.12 -0.70
CA PRO A 48 -11.14 0.18 -0.93
C PRO A 48 -10.24 1.31 -0.44
N ARG A 49 -10.13 2.42 -1.18
CA ARG A 49 -9.23 3.55 -0.86
C ARG A 49 -9.37 4.05 0.59
N ARG A 50 -10.60 4.14 1.09
CA ARG A 50 -10.92 4.59 2.45
C ARG A 50 -10.37 3.64 3.52
N GLU A 51 -10.46 2.33 3.29
CA GLU A 51 -9.87 1.33 4.19
C GLU A 51 -8.35 1.33 4.11
N PHE A 52 -7.80 1.43 2.90
CA PHE A 52 -6.36 1.46 2.67
C PHE A 52 -5.70 2.60 3.44
N SER A 53 -6.22 3.83 3.32
CA SER A 53 -5.69 5.00 4.04
C SER A 53 -5.72 4.82 5.57
N ARG A 54 -6.76 4.16 6.12
CA ARG A 54 -6.85 3.84 7.56
C ARG A 54 -5.86 2.77 8.02
N LYS A 55 -5.65 1.74 7.19
CA LYS A 55 -4.78 0.58 7.45
C LYS A 55 -3.30 0.88 7.17
N MET A 56 -3.02 1.89 6.35
CA MET A 56 -1.67 2.33 6.01
C MET A 56 -0.99 3.01 7.20
N LYS A 57 0.23 2.56 7.51
CA LYS A 57 1.06 3.12 8.58
C LYS A 57 1.87 4.29 8.05
N LYS A 58 2.75 4.04 7.07
CA LYS A 58 3.64 5.03 6.45
C LYS A 58 4.02 4.62 5.02
N ILE A 59 4.56 5.56 4.27
CA ILE A 59 5.22 5.30 2.98
C ILE A 59 6.68 4.97 3.28
N LEU A 60 7.19 3.89 2.70
CA LEU A 60 8.59 3.49 2.80
C LEU A 60 9.41 4.05 1.64
N VAL A 61 8.86 4.01 0.44
CA VAL A 61 9.47 4.57 -0.76
C VAL A 61 8.37 5.33 -1.50
N LYS A 62 8.56 6.64 -1.62
CA LYS A 62 7.77 7.47 -2.55
C LYS A 62 8.39 7.33 -3.93
N HIS A 63 7.56 7.05 -4.92
CA HIS A 63 7.93 7.17 -6.30
C HIS A 63 7.65 8.62 -6.72
N GLU A 64 8.71 9.42 -6.78
CA GLU A 64 8.69 10.70 -7.48
C GLU A 64 8.93 10.40 -8.96
N GLU A 65 7.90 10.63 -9.77
CA GLU A 65 8.02 10.92 -11.21
C GLU A 65 7.98 12.45 -11.38
#